data_AF-A0A2E0KD97-F1
#
_entry.id   AF-A0A2E0KD97-F1
#
_cell.length_a   1.000
_cell.length_b   1.000
_cell.length_c   1.000
_cell.angle_alpha   90.00
_cell.angle_beta   90.00
_cell.angle_gamma   90.00
#
_symmetry.space_group_name_H-M   'P 1'
#
loop_
_entity.id
_entity.type
_entity.pdbx_description
1 polymer ?
#
loop_
_entity_poly.entity_id
_entity_poly.type
_entity_poly.pdbx_seq_one_letter_code
_entity_poly.pdbx_strand_id
1 'polypeptide(L)'
;MSEMDWHIVQTKPGQELRAEEHLHLQGAEVFCPRYSNTASPGKKAPAPLFPGYLFFRCLDNPSLISRVRSTRGVRKLLTFGNQPATLADDIVRDIELRCGLAEEQQSIMKGQRVRIESGPFRLYEAIFEEFDGEHRAIVFLTLLNQQQRLVLDLQELAVA
;
A
#
# COMPACT_ATOMS: atom_id res chain seq x y z
N MET A 1 -14.98 -23.36 10.85
CA MET A 1 -13.72 -22.60 10.94
C MET A 1 -12.82 -23.23 9.90
N SER A 2 -12.72 -22.62 8.73
CA SER A 2 -11.99 -23.17 7.59
C SER A 2 -10.49 -23.21 7.89
N GLU A 3 -9.88 -24.38 7.70
CA GLU A 3 -8.44 -24.63 7.89
C GLU A 3 -7.53 -23.89 6.88
N MET A 4 -8.08 -22.98 6.07
CA MET A 4 -7.40 -22.30 4.97
C MET A 4 -7.59 -20.77 4.99
N ASP A 5 -7.87 -20.18 6.14
CA ASP A 5 -7.98 -18.73 6.26
C ASP A 5 -6.58 -18.10 6.39
N TRP A 6 -6.42 -16.92 5.82
CA TRP A 6 -5.21 -16.12 5.98
C TRP A 6 -5.20 -15.46 7.35
N HIS A 7 -4.05 -15.42 7.99
CA HIS A 7 -3.82 -14.74 9.25
C HIS A 7 -2.89 -13.56 9.08
N ILE A 8 -3.00 -12.58 9.98
CA ILE A 8 -2.23 -11.34 9.91
C ILE A 8 -1.21 -11.32 11.04
N VAL A 9 0.07 -11.13 10.73
CA VAL A 9 1.09 -10.82 11.72
C VAL A 9 1.60 -9.40 11.56
N GLN A 10 1.91 -8.79 12.69
CA GLN A 10 2.70 -7.59 12.74
C GLN A 10 4.17 -7.96 12.86
N THR A 11 5.02 -7.39 12.02
CA THR A 11 6.47 -7.59 12.01
C THR A 11 7.16 -6.54 12.89
N LYS A 12 8.45 -6.76 13.13
CA LYS A 12 9.33 -5.72 13.67
C LYS A 12 9.64 -4.70 12.56
N PRO A 13 9.80 -3.41 12.88
CA PRO A 13 10.10 -2.39 11.86
C PRO A 13 11.29 -2.78 10.98
N GLY A 14 11.08 -2.84 9.67
CA GLY A 14 12.12 -3.18 8.68
C GLY A 14 12.53 -4.65 8.65
N GLN A 15 11.80 -5.55 9.30
CA GLN A 15 12.07 -7.00 9.30
C GLN A 15 11.00 -7.82 8.58
N GLU A 16 10.24 -7.19 7.67
CA GLU A 16 9.21 -7.84 6.85
C GLU A 16 9.80 -9.00 6.04
N LEU A 17 10.88 -8.75 5.29
CA LEU A 17 11.56 -9.78 4.50
C LEU A 17 12.04 -10.95 5.37
N ARG A 18 12.58 -10.64 6.56
CA ARG A 18 13.07 -11.67 7.48
C ARG A 18 11.93 -12.52 8.05
N ALA A 19 10.81 -11.89 8.39
CA ALA A 19 9.63 -12.59 8.88
C ALA A 19 9.05 -13.49 7.78
N GLU A 20 8.96 -12.99 6.55
CA GLU A 20 8.51 -13.74 5.37
C GLU A 20 9.37 -14.98 5.12
N GLU A 21 10.70 -14.83 5.06
CA GLU A 21 11.64 -15.95 4.88
C GLU A 21 11.46 -17.04 5.95
N HIS A 22 11.41 -16.62 7.23
CA HIS A 22 11.30 -17.57 8.33
C HIS A 22 9.93 -18.27 8.38
N LEU A 23 8.85 -17.58 7.99
CA LEU A 23 7.52 -18.18 7.91
C LEU A 23 7.45 -19.19 6.76
N HIS A 24 8.04 -18.88 5.61
CA HIS A 24 8.16 -19.84 4.50
C HIS A 24 8.95 -21.08 4.89
N LEU A 25 10.08 -20.92 5.59
CA LEU A 25 10.87 -22.05 6.11
C LEU A 25 10.09 -22.93 7.11
N GLN A 26 9.04 -22.38 7.74
CA GLN A 26 8.16 -23.12 8.65
C GLN A 26 6.98 -23.79 7.93
N GLY A 27 6.91 -23.71 6.59
CA GLY A 27 5.85 -24.29 5.77
C GLY A 27 4.59 -23.43 5.68
N ALA A 28 4.68 -22.13 5.96
CA ALA A 28 3.58 -21.21 5.70
C ALA A 28 3.58 -20.74 4.24
N GLU A 29 2.39 -20.56 3.71
CA GLU A 29 2.15 -19.64 2.61
C GLU A 29 2.18 -18.21 3.17
N VAL A 30 2.92 -17.29 2.54
CA VAL A 30 3.10 -15.93 3.02
C VAL A 30 2.87 -14.97 1.87
N PHE A 31 2.20 -13.86 2.17
CA PHE A 31 1.96 -12.79 1.25
C PHE A 31 2.29 -11.44 1.90
N CYS A 32 3.22 -10.73 1.28
CA CYS A 32 3.59 -9.36 1.61
C CYS A 32 3.22 -8.47 0.42
N PRO A 33 2.12 -7.70 0.49
CA PRO A 33 1.78 -6.81 -0.60
C PRO A 33 2.80 -5.68 -0.65
N ARG A 34 3.44 -5.54 -1.81
CA ARG A 34 4.45 -4.51 -2.08
C ARG A 34 4.09 -3.79 -3.37
N TYR A 35 4.44 -2.51 -3.45
CA TYR A 35 4.28 -1.76 -4.69
C TYR A 35 5.21 -2.31 -5.78
N SER A 36 4.66 -2.52 -6.98
CA SER A 36 5.46 -2.87 -8.16
C SER A 36 6.29 -1.67 -8.60
N ASN A 37 7.62 -1.73 -8.44
CA ASN A 37 8.52 -0.66 -8.83
C ASN A 37 8.93 -0.80 -10.31
N THR A 38 7.97 -0.75 -11.23
CA THR A 38 8.23 -0.81 -12.67
C THR A 38 8.40 0.57 -13.29
N ALA A 39 9.26 1.43 -12.72
CA ALA A 39 9.64 2.68 -13.40
C ALA A 39 10.89 3.35 -12.77
N SER A 40 12.07 2.74 -12.85
CA SER A 40 13.36 3.46 -12.97
C SER A 40 14.57 2.51 -12.87
N PRO A 41 15.58 2.61 -13.77
CA PRO A 41 16.87 1.97 -13.55
C PRO A 41 17.56 2.66 -12.35
N GLY A 42 17.67 1.95 -11.23
CA GLY A 42 18.49 2.36 -10.08
C GLY A 42 17.77 2.68 -8.76
N LYS A 43 16.48 2.39 -8.56
CA LYS A 43 15.76 2.74 -7.31
C LYS A 43 15.30 1.56 -6.46
N LYS A 44 15.60 1.73 -5.15
CA LYS A 44 15.02 1.18 -3.90
C LYS A 44 14.13 -0.06 -4.01
N ALA A 45 14.42 -1.03 -3.13
CA ALA A 45 13.59 -2.22 -2.91
C ALA A 45 12.10 -1.85 -2.79
N PRO A 46 11.19 -2.67 -3.35
CA PRO A 46 9.76 -2.37 -3.36
C PRO A 46 9.26 -2.19 -1.92
N ALA A 47 8.62 -1.05 -1.66
CA ALA A 47 8.09 -0.73 -0.34
C ALA A 47 6.80 -1.55 -0.08
N PRO A 48 6.60 -2.03 1.17
CA PRO A 48 5.37 -2.73 1.53
C PRO A 48 4.17 -1.78 1.50
N LEU A 49 3.04 -2.24 0.97
CA LEU A 49 1.76 -1.52 0.95
C LEU A 49 1.24 -1.29 2.37
N PHE A 50 1.47 -2.27 3.27
CA PHE A 50 1.15 -2.18 4.69
C PHE A 50 2.43 -2.36 5.51
N PRO A 51 3.19 -1.28 5.77
CA PRO A 51 4.42 -1.37 6.56
C PRO A 51 4.18 -2.03 7.90
N GLY A 52 5.02 -3.00 8.25
CA GLY A 52 4.88 -3.73 9.51
C GLY A 52 3.83 -4.85 9.52
N TYR A 53 3.15 -5.16 8.40
CA TYR A 53 2.16 -6.24 8.34
C TYR A 53 2.53 -7.29 7.29
N LEU A 54 2.21 -8.55 7.60
CA LEU A 54 2.33 -9.70 6.71
C LEU A 54 1.09 -10.58 6.84
N PHE A 55 0.69 -11.17 5.72
CA PHE A 55 -0.36 -12.17 5.65
C PHE A 55 0.30 -13.55 5.54
N PHE A 56 -0.21 -14.53 6.28
CA PHE A 56 0.27 -15.90 6.18
C PHE A 56 -0.86 -16.90 6.37
N ARG A 57 -0.77 -18.05 5.71
CA ARG A 57 -1.69 -19.17 5.89
C ARG A 57 -0.90 -20.44 6.14
N CYS A 58 -1.42 -21.29 7.01
CA CYS A 58 -0.82 -22.59 7.32
C CYS A 58 -1.44 -23.63 6.39
N LEU A 59 -0.63 -24.32 5.59
CA LEU A 59 -1.12 -25.39 4.71
C LEU A 59 -1.19 -26.72 5.47
N ASP A 60 -0.11 -27.09 6.17
CA ASP A 60 0.03 -28.42 6.78
C ASP A 60 0.25 -28.39 8.31
N ASN A 61 0.30 -27.20 8.92
CA ASN A 61 0.70 -27.07 10.33
C ASN A 61 -0.13 -26.03 11.10
N PRO A 62 -1.31 -26.41 11.64
CA PRO A 62 -2.15 -25.49 12.41
C PRO A 62 -1.49 -24.99 13.71
N SER A 63 -0.50 -25.72 14.24
CA SER A 63 0.28 -25.28 15.42
C SER A 63 1.22 -24.10 15.12
N LEU A 64 1.38 -23.73 13.85
CA LEU A 64 2.19 -22.57 13.47
C LEU A 64 1.53 -21.26 13.92
N ILE A 65 0.20 -21.16 13.90
CA ILE A 65 -0.54 -19.95 14.33
C ILE A 65 -0.20 -19.60 15.78
N SER A 66 -0.17 -20.59 16.68
CA SER A 66 0.16 -20.37 18.08
C SER A 66 1.65 -20.07 18.30
N ARG A 67 2.53 -20.64 17.46
CA ARG A 67 3.99 -20.48 17.54
C ARG A 67 4.53 -19.30 16.75
N VAL A 68 3.72 -18.63 15.93
CA VAL A 68 4.14 -17.55 15.02
C VAL A 68 4.83 -16.39 15.74
N ARG A 69 4.49 -16.18 17.02
CA ARG A 69 5.13 -15.17 17.89
C ARG A 69 6.61 -15.45 18.15
N SER A 70 7.03 -16.70 18.03
CA SER A 70 8.42 -17.15 18.17
C SER A 70 9.19 -17.07 16.85
N THR A 71 8.54 -16.71 15.75
CA THR A 71 9.18 -16.58 14.43
C THR A 71 10.00 -15.29 14.37
N ARG A 72 11.20 -15.40 13.80
CA ARG A 72 12.14 -14.28 13.76
C ARG A 72 11.64 -13.19 12.82
N GLY A 73 11.64 -11.94 13.28
CA GLY A 73 11.07 -10.81 12.53
C GLY A 73 9.59 -10.55 12.84
N VAL A 74 8.88 -11.49 13.48
CA VAL A 74 7.51 -11.27 13.95
C VAL A 74 7.51 -10.52 15.28
N ARG A 75 6.58 -9.57 15.43
CA ARG A 75 6.30 -8.85 16.68
C ARG A 75 5.10 -9.45 17.40
N LYS A 76 3.98 -9.65 16.70
CA LYS A 76 2.73 -10.12 17.30
C LYS A 76 1.79 -10.67 16.23
N LEU A 77 1.00 -11.69 16.58
CA LEU A 77 -0.18 -12.11 15.82
C LEU A 77 -1.34 -11.13 16.04
N LEU A 78 -1.91 -10.59 14.96
CA LEU A 78 -3.05 -9.70 15.06
C LEU A 78 -4.26 -10.48 15.56
N THR A 79 -4.98 -9.89 16.51
CA THR A 79 -6.09 -10.52 17.23
C THR A 79 -7.19 -9.50 17.41
N PHE A 80 -8.42 -9.92 17.20
CA PHE A 80 -9.61 -9.16 17.56
C PHE A 80 -10.16 -9.76 18.86
N GLY A 81 -9.92 -9.07 19.97
CA GLY A 81 -10.15 -9.63 21.31
C GLY A 81 -9.28 -10.88 21.54
N ASN A 82 -9.91 -12.03 21.76
CA ASN A 82 -9.22 -13.29 22.02
C ASN A 82 -9.04 -14.18 20.77
N GLN A 83 -9.51 -13.75 19.60
CA GLN A 83 -9.47 -14.54 18.37
C GLN A 83 -8.41 -14.01 17.40
N PRO A 84 -7.58 -14.88 16.78
CA PRO A 84 -6.70 -14.49 15.69
C PRO A 84 -7.47 -13.80 14.58
N ALA A 85 -6.93 -12.70 14.06
CA ALA A 85 -7.49 -12.07 12.87
C ALA A 85 -7.37 -13.02 11.68
N THR A 86 -8.47 -13.17 10.95
CA THR A 86 -8.55 -13.97 9.73
C THR A 86 -8.96 -13.10 8.54
N LEU A 87 -8.43 -13.41 7.38
CA LEU A 87 -8.83 -12.87 6.08
C LEU A 87 -9.21 -14.03 5.17
N ALA A 88 -10.26 -13.83 4.40
CA ALA A 88 -10.64 -14.76 3.35
C ALA A 88 -9.71 -14.63 2.14
N ASP A 89 -9.58 -15.72 1.39
CA ASP A 89 -8.65 -15.83 0.25
C ASP A 89 -8.97 -14.83 -0.87
N ASP A 90 -10.25 -14.53 -1.08
CA ASP A 90 -10.74 -13.54 -2.04
C ASP A 90 -10.22 -12.14 -1.75
N ILE A 91 -10.15 -11.74 -0.47
CA ILE A 91 -9.59 -10.44 -0.07
C ILE A 91 -8.09 -10.38 -0.37
N VAL A 92 -7.34 -11.44 -0.03
CA VAL A 92 -5.89 -11.48 -0.29
C VAL A 92 -5.62 -11.44 -1.79
N ARG A 93 -6.41 -12.16 -2.58
CA ARG A 93 -6.32 -12.14 -4.04
C ARG A 93 -6.70 -10.79 -4.65
N ASP A 94 -7.70 -10.09 -4.12
CA ASP A 94 -8.05 -8.73 -4.56
C ASP A 94 -6.90 -7.75 -4.27
N ILE A 95 -6.26 -7.86 -3.10
CA ILE A 95 -5.07 -7.06 -2.75
C ILE A 95 -3.91 -7.38 -3.71
N GLU A 96 -3.65 -8.66 -3.99
CA GLU A 96 -2.61 -9.08 -4.94
C GLU A 96 -2.85 -8.52 -6.34
N LEU A 97 -4.08 -8.60 -6.85
CA LEU A 97 -4.46 -8.03 -8.13
C LEU A 97 -4.24 -6.52 -8.16
N ARG A 98 -4.59 -5.80 -7.09
CA ARG A 98 -4.36 -4.35 -6.98
C ARG A 98 -2.90 -3.95 -6.81
N CYS A 99 -2.05 -4.82 -6.26
CA CYS A 99 -0.60 -4.59 -6.21
C CYS A 99 0.08 -4.83 -7.55
N GLY A 100 -0.40 -5.82 -8.32
CA GLY A 100 0.13 -6.20 -9.63
C GLY A 100 -0.36 -5.31 -10.77
N LEU A 101 -1.58 -4.78 -10.65
CA LEU A 101 -1.95 -3.54 -11.32
C LEU A 101 -1.08 -2.48 -10.70
N ALA A 102 0.09 -2.20 -11.31
CA ALA A 102 0.81 -0.98 -11.03
C ALA A 102 -0.25 0.09 -10.92
N GLU A 103 -0.32 0.77 -9.78
CA GLU A 103 -1.00 2.03 -9.74
C GLU A 103 -0.35 2.83 -10.88
N GLU A 104 -1.01 2.85 -12.04
CA GLU A 104 -1.25 4.08 -12.77
C GLU A 104 -2.03 5.02 -11.83
N GLN A 105 -1.51 5.27 -10.63
CA GLN A 105 -1.30 6.63 -10.20
C GLN A 105 -0.56 7.22 -11.38
N GLN A 106 -1.34 7.78 -12.30
CA GLN A 106 -0.89 8.72 -13.29
C GLN A 106 0.09 9.59 -12.54
N SER A 107 1.39 9.33 -12.72
CA SER A 107 2.41 9.95 -11.90
C SER A 107 2.42 11.38 -12.40
N ILE A 108 1.58 12.23 -11.79
CA ILE A 108 1.41 13.60 -12.21
C ILE A 108 2.79 14.23 -12.09
N MET A 109 3.37 14.55 -13.24
CA MET A 109 4.72 15.07 -13.28
C MET A 109 4.70 16.57 -12.99
N LYS A 110 5.74 17.07 -12.34
CA LYS A 110 5.97 18.51 -12.19
C LYS A 110 5.91 19.18 -13.57
N GLY A 111 5.06 20.19 -13.69
CA GLY A 111 4.80 20.92 -14.93
C GLY A 111 3.64 20.36 -15.78
N GLN A 112 3.01 19.25 -15.36
CA GLN A 112 1.87 18.68 -16.08
C GLN A 112 0.60 19.50 -15.85
N ARG A 113 -0.21 19.64 -16.90
CA ARG A 113 -1.53 20.27 -16.79
C ARG A 113 -2.50 19.29 -16.13
N VAL A 114 -3.18 19.77 -15.10
CA VAL A 114 -4.19 19.05 -14.36
C VAL A 114 -5.49 19.85 -14.36
N ARG A 115 -6.62 19.17 -14.44
CA ARG A 115 -7.95 19.74 -14.31
C ARG A 115 -8.47 19.46 -12.92
N ILE A 116 -9.03 20.50 -12.30
CA ILE A 116 -9.67 20.39 -10.98
C ILE A 116 -11.10 19.86 -11.19
N GLU A 117 -11.42 18.70 -10.64
CA GLU A 117 -12.71 18.02 -10.83
C GLU A 117 -13.75 18.33 -9.75
N SER A 118 -13.33 18.89 -8.62
CA SER A 118 -14.21 19.21 -7.49
C SER A 118 -13.81 20.52 -6.78
N GLY A 119 -14.64 20.97 -5.83
CA GLY A 119 -14.41 22.22 -5.10
C GLY A 119 -14.76 23.50 -5.88
N PRO A 120 -14.41 24.69 -5.34
CA PRO A 120 -14.81 25.99 -5.89
C PRO A 120 -14.14 26.33 -7.23
N PHE A 121 -13.04 25.66 -7.56
CA PHE A 121 -12.27 25.84 -8.79
C PHE A 121 -12.50 24.70 -9.78
N ARG A 122 -13.61 23.97 -9.65
CA ARG A 122 -13.99 22.90 -10.58
C ARG A 122 -13.99 23.39 -12.03
N LEU A 123 -13.51 22.55 -12.95
CA LEU A 123 -13.31 22.79 -14.39
C LEU A 123 -12.13 23.72 -14.74
N TYR A 124 -11.43 24.30 -13.76
CA TYR A 124 -10.23 25.07 -14.06
C TYR A 124 -9.02 24.17 -14.30
N GLU A 125 -8.12 24.64 -15.15
CA GLU A 125 -6.83 24.01 -15.42
C GLU A 125 -5.73 24.66 -14.57
N ALA A 126 -4.88 23.82 -14.01
CA ALA A 126 -3.73 24.22 -13.22
C ALA A 126 -2.48 23.44 -13.68
N ILE A 127 -1.31 23.93 -13.29
CA ILE A 127 -0.04 23.25 -13.53
C ILE A 127 0.41 22.61 -12.22
N PHE A 128 0.60 21.29 -12.22
CA PHE A 128 1.09 20.58 -11.05
C PHE A 128 2.54 20.96 -10.73
N GLU A 129 2.83 21.27 -9.46
CA GLU A 129 4.18 21.61 -9.00
C GLU A 129 4.84 20.43 -8.26
N GLU A 130 4.24 20.01 -7.15
CA GLU A 130 4.77 18.96 -6.28
C GLU A 130 3.70 18.37 -5.37
N PHE A 131 4.00 17.23 -4.75
CA PHE A 131 3.15 16.61 -3.74
C PHE A 131 3.43 17.21 -2.35
N ASP A 132 2.37 17.54 -1.59
CA ASP A 132 2.43 17.99 -0.18
C ASP A 132 1.97 16.87 0.78
N GLY A 133 2.79 15.81 0.84
CA GLY A 133 2.49 14.57 1.55
C GLY A 133 1.94 13.49 0.63
N GLU A 134 1.21 12.52 1.18
CA GLU A 134 0.71 11.35 0.43
C GLU A 134 -0.59 11.62 -0.33
N HIS A 135 -1.41 12.58 0.12
CA HIS A 135 -2.75 12.81 -0.42
C HIS A 135 -2.98 14.21 -1.00
N ARG A 136 -2.00 15.13 -0.89
CA ARG A 136 -2.19 16.52 -1.34
C ARG A 136 -1.18 16.88 -2.43
N ALA A 137 -1.63 17.77 -3.30
CA ALA A 137 -0.88 18.28 -4.44
C ALA A 137 -0.87 19.80 -4.41
N ILE A 138 0.28 20.38 -4.71
CA ILE A 138 0.44 21.82 -4.94
C ILE A 138 0.30 22.05 -6.44
N VAL A 139 -0.61 22.95 -6.81
CA VAL A 139 -0.88 23.31 -8.20
C VAL A 139 -0.88 24.83 -8.38
N PHE A 140 -0.49 25.28 -9.56
CA PHE A 140 -0.59 26.67 -9.99
C PHE A 140 -1.79 26.87 -10.88
N LEU A 141 -2.82 27.52 -10.34
CA LEU A 141 -3.99 27.95 -11.08
C LEU A 141 -3.72 29.34 -11.70
N THR A 142 -3.93 29.49 -13.00
CA THR A 142 -3.86 30.82 -13.64
C THR A 142 -5.24 31.47 -13.65
N LEU A 143 -5.43 32.54 -12.90
CA LEU A 143 -6.67 33.31 -12.84
C LEU A 143 -6.35 34.79 -13.03
N LEU A 144 -7.09 35.51 -13.87
CA LEU A 144 -6.91 36.96 -14.10
C LEU A 144 -5.46 37.32 -14.51
N ASN A 145 -4.83 36.48 -15.33
CA ASN A 145 -3.44 36.64 -15.76
C ASN A 145 -2.42 36.64 -14.61
N GLN A 146 -2.79 36.11 -13.45
CA GLN A 146 -1.90 35.87 -12.30
C GLN A 146 -1.90 34.38 -11.95
N GLN A 147 -0.76 33.87 -11.49
CA GLN A 147 -0.65 32.52 -10.97
C GLN A 147 -0.94 32.51 -9.47
N GLN A 148 -1.87 31.65 -9.06
CA GLN A 148 -2.25 31.39 -7.67
C GLN A 148 -1.78 29.98 -7.29
N ARG A 149 -1.07 29.88 -6.17
CA ARG A 149 -0.64 28.60 -5.60
C ARG A 149 -1.77 28.02 -4.75
N LEU A 150 -2.23 26.82 -5.07
CA LEU A 150 -3.28 26.09 -4.35
C LEU A 150 -2.76 24.75 -3.84
N VAL A 151 -3.27 24.32 -2.69
CA VAL A 151 -3.06 22.98 -2.14
C VAL A 151 -4.40 22.26 -2.22
N LEU A 152 -4.47 21.17 -2.96
CA LEU A 152 -5.68 20.40 -3.23
C LEU A 152 -5.44 18.93 -2.90
N ASP A 153 -6.51 18.16 -2.68
CA ASP A 153 -6.42 16.72 -2.53
C ASP A 153 -6.19 16.07 -3.90
N LEU A 154 -5.37 15.02 -3.97
CA LEU A 154 -5.04 14.31 -5.21
C LEU A 154 -6.28 13.72 -5.88
N GLN A 155 -7.29 13.35 -5.09
CA GLN A 155 -8.56 12.83 -5.61
C GLN A 155 -9.40 13.89 -6.33
N GLU A 156 -9.08 15.17 -6.14
CA GLU A 156 -9.76 16.29 -6.79
C GLU A 156 -9.11 16.70 -8.12
N LEU A 157 -8.01 16.04 -8.50
CA LEU A 157 -7.23 16.35 -9.69
C LEU A 157 -7.31 15.21 -10.71
N ALA A 158 -7.61 15.58 -11.96
CA ALA A 158 -7.46 14.70 -13.11
C ALA A 158 -6.36 15.25 -14.03
N VAL A 159 -5.61 14.35 -14.68
CA VAL A 159 -4.70 14.78 -15.76
C VAL A 159 -5.53 15.32 -16.92
N ALA A 160 -5.19 16.52 -17.40
CA ALA A 160 -5.91 17.21 -18.46
C ALA A 160 -5.54 16.71 -19.86
#